data_AF-A0A6I9XH64-F1
#
_entry.id   AF-A0A6I9XH64-F1
#
_cell.length_a   1.000
_cell.length_b   1.000
_cell.length_c   1.000
_cell.angle_alpha   90.00
_cell.angle_beta   90.00
_cell.angle_gamma   90.00
#
_symmetry.space_group_name_H-M   'P 1'
#
loop_
_entity.id
_entity.type
_entity.pdbx_description
1 polymer ?
#
loop_
_entity_poly.entity_id
_entity_poly.type
_entity_poly.pdbx_seq_one_letter_code
_entity_poly.pdbx_strand_id
1 'polypeptide(L)'
;MSQETAIKYLTDGCLLRQILADPHLAQYSVVILDEAHERSLCTDILFGLLKQLFHGEKEIQRKEHLKVVVMSATLDVEKFSAFFGNCSVVEIPGRKYLVEEIFCNALGPRDANNSAFITETVRVTLDVHLNGSAGDILVFLTGQSEIERACELLFQKAEMIDYRFEVRDRSVDGLLILPLYGCMPTDQQRQIFVSPPPGIRKCVVSTNIAATSLTIDG
;
A
#
# COMPACT_ATOMS: atom_id res chain seq x y z
N MET A 1 -3.87 -19.73 17.67
CA MET A 1 -4.11 -19.99 16.22
C MET A 1 -4.71 -21.38 16.09
N SER A 2 -5.60 -21.58 15.11
CA SER A 2 -6.21 -22.90 14.87
C SER A 2 -5.15 -23.89 14.36
N GLN A 3 -5.34 -25.19 14.60
CA GLN A 3 -4.52 -26.24 14.01
C GLN A 3 -4.73 -26.36 12.48
N GLU A 4 -5.78 -25.75 11.95
CA GLU A 4 -6.13 -25.77 10.52
C GLU A 4 -5.47 -24.65 9.71
N THR A 5 -4.76 -23.71 10.35
CA THR A 5 -4.15 -22.57 9.65
C THR A 5 -2.94 -23.02 8.81
N ALA A 6 -3.14 -23.16 7.50
CA ALA A 6 -2.09 -23.54 6.55
C ALA A 6 -1.19 -22.38 6.11
N ILE A 7 -1.72 -21.15 6.04
CA ILE A 7 -1.00 -19.95 5.59
C ILE A 7 -1.11 -18.89 6.68
N LYS A 8 0.03 -18.27 7.02
CA LYS A 8 0.11 -17.21 8.02
C LYS A 8 0.63 -15.92 7.38
N TYR A 9 -0.21 -14.89 7.38
CA TYR A 9 0.22 -13.52 7.10
C TYR A 9 0.69 -12.90 8.41
N LEU A 10 1.95 -12.45 8.45
CA LEU A 10 2.61 -11.92 9.64
C LEU A 10 3.33 -10.64 9.24
N THR A 11 3.42 -9.69 10.19
CA THR A 11 4.40 -8.62 10.05
C THR A 11 5.81 -9.19 10.18
N ASP A 12 6.79 -8.51 9.58
CA ASP A 12 8.22 -8.81 9.70
C ASP A 12 8.67 -8.96 11.17
N GLY A 13 8.24 -8.08 12.07
CA GLY A 13 8.53 -8.14 13.50
C GLY A 13 7.93 -9.37 14.18
N CYS A 14 6.75 -9.82 13.76
CA CYS A 14 6.15 -11.06 14.26
C CYS A 14 6.96 -12.29 13.83
N LEU A 15 7.41 -12.34 12.57
CA LEU A 15 8.27 -13.43 12.09
C LEU A 15 9.64 -13.39 12.77
N LEU A 16 10.23 -12.21 12.96
CA LEU A 16 11.50 -12.05 13.66
C LEU A 16 11.45 -12.62 15.07
N ARG A 17 10.39 -12.33 15.84
CA ARG A 17 10.19 -12.93 17.17
C ARG A 17 10.07 -14.45 17.11
N GLN A 18 9.48 -15.00 16.05
CA GLN A 18 9.38 -16.45 15.90
C GLN A 18 10.73 -17.09 15.58
N ILE A 19 11.56 -16.49 14.71
CA ILE A 19 12.94 -16.96 14.47
C ILE A 19 13.75 -16.94 15.76
N LEU A 20 13.62 -15.91 16.60
CA LEU A 20 14.35 -15.85 17.86
C LEU A 20 13.95 -16.96 18.84
N ALA A 21 12.70 -17.41 18.80
CA ALA A 21 12.20 -18.50 19.64
C ALA A 21 12.48 -19.90 19.05
N ASP A 22 12.36 -20.04 17.74
CA ASP A 22 12.70 -21.23 16.96
C ASP A 22 13.62 -20.83 15.80
N PRO A 23 14.94 -20.81 16.02
CA PRO A 23 15.92 -20.41 15.01
C PRO A 23 15.83 -21.22 13.73
N HIS A 24 15.33 -22.45 13.80
CA HIS A 24 15.22 -23.31 12.65
C HIS A 24 13.91 -23.08 11.89
N LEU A 25 12.92 -22.37 12.43
CA LEU A 25 11.59 -22.21 11.82
C LEU A 25 10.95 -23.56 11.47
N ALA A 26 11.02 -24.55 12.35
CA ALA A 26 10.62 -25.94 12.10
C ALA A 26 9.13 -26.08 11.69
N GLN A 27 8.30 -25.10 12.05
CA GLN A 27 6.88 -25.05 11.69
C GLN A 27 6.60 -24.58 10.25
N TYR A 28 7.62 -24.12 9.54
CA TYR A 28 7.49 -23.56 8.19
C TYR A 28 8.26 -24.41 7.17
N SER A 29 7.58 -24.74 6.07
CA SER A 29 8.20 -25.31 4.87
C SER A 29 8.62 -24.22 3.87
N VAL A 30 7.89 -23.10 3.86
CA VAL A 30 8.15 -21.94 3.00
C VAL A 30 7.99 -20.65 3.80
N VAL A 31 8.92 -19.72 3.60
CA VAL A 31 8.82 -18.34 4.08
C VAL A 31 8.85 -17.41 2.87
N ILE A 32 7.87 -16.52 2.79
CA ILE A 32 7.81 -15.46 1.78
C ILE A 32 8.06 -14.14 2.51
N LEU A 33 9.11 -13.44 2.13
CA LEU A 33 9.38 -12.07 2.57
C LEU A 33 8.91 -11.13 1.46
N ASP A 34 7.78 -10.49 1.71
CA ASP A 34 7.18 -9.54 0.79
C ASP A 34 7.70 -8.11 1.01
N GLU A 35 7.48 -7.22 0.04
CA GLU A 35 7.78 -5.79 0.16
C GLU A 35 9.26 -5.50 0.53
N ALA A 36 10.19 -6.34 0.08
CA ALA A 36 11.62 -6.24 0.42
C ALA A 36 12.27 -4.88 0.10
N HIS A 37 11.63 -4.11 -0.78
CA HIS A 37 12.06 -2.78 -1.19
C HIS A 37 11.79 -1.69 -0.16
N GLU A 38 10.90 -1.90 0.81
CA GLU A 38 10.70 -0.95 1.93
C GLU A 38 11.90 -0.90 2.87
N ARG A 39 12.79 -1.92 2.83
CA ARG A 39 14.05 -1.98 3.60
C ARG A 39 13.86 -1.67 5.08
N SER A 40 12.81 -2.24 5.69
CA SER A 40 12.60 -2.15 7.13
C SER A 40 13.77 -2.81 7.88
N LEU A 41 14.09 -2.32 9.08
CA LEU A 41 15.14 -2.90 9.92
C LEU A 41 14.86 -4.38 10.21
N CYS A 42 13.61 -4.74 10.51
CA CYS A 42 13.24 -6.12 10.81
C CYS A 42 13.45 -7.01 9.59
N THR A 43 13.07 -6.56 8.40
CA THR A 43 13.26 -7.30 7.14
C THR A 43 14.75 -7.51 6.82
N ASP A 44 15.58 -6.48 6.99
CA ASP A 44 17.03 -6.60 6.78
C ASP A 44 17.67 -7.60 7.77
N ILE A 45 17.23 -7.61 9.04
CA ILE A 45 17.68 -8.61 10.02
C ILE A 45 17.21 -10.02 9.62
N LEU A 46 15.96 -10.16 9.17
CA LEU A 46 15.41 -11.43 8.70
C LEU A 46 16.22 -11.98 7.52
N PHE A 47 16.65 -11.15 6.57
CA PHE A 47 17.51 -11.59 5.47
C PHE A 47 18.82 -12.19 5.98
N GLY A 48 19.47 -11.55 6.95
CA GLY A 48 20.70 -12.06 7.56
C GLY A 48 20.51 -13.41 8.26
N LEU A 49 19.46 -13.53 9.08
CA LEU A 49 19.15 -14.75 9.82
C LEU A 49 18.78 -15.90 8.87
N LEU A 50 17.94 -15.65 7.87
CA LEU A 50 17.56 -16.66 6.88
C LEU A 50 18.76 -17.10 6.04
N LYS A 51 19.64 -16.18 5.64
CA LYS A 51 20.89 -16.52 4.94
C LYS A 51 21.78 -17.44 5.79
N GLN A 52 21.90 -17.20 7.09
CA GLN A 52 22.65 -18.07 7.99
C GLN A 52 22.08 -19.49 8.04
N LEU A 53 20.75 -19.66 7.94
CA LEU A 53 20.12 -20.99 7.89
C LEU A 53 20.48 -21.79 6.64
N PHE A 54 20.79 -21.13 5.51
CA PHE A 54 21.23 -21.79 4.29
C PHE A 54 22.73 -22.09 4.26
N HIS A 55 23.54 -21.37 5.04
CA HIS A 55 25.00 -21.56 5.10
C HIS A 55 25.48 -22.35 6.34
N GLY A 56 24.59 -22.71 7.26
CA GLY A 56 24.95 -23.48 8.45
C GLY A 56 25.44 -24.90 8.10
N GLU A 57 26.66 -25.24 8.51
CA GLU A 57 27.32 -26.54 8.24
C GLU A 57 26.66 -27.75 8.93
N LYS A 58 25.68 -27.54 9.82
CA LYS A 58 24.96 -28.63 10.48
C LYS A 58 23.74 -29.00 9.66
N GLU A 59 23.72 -30.22 9.12
CA GLU A 59 22.51 -30.82 8.56
C GLU A 59 21.38 -30.75 9.60
N ILE A 60 20.46 -29.82 9.41
CA ILE A 60 19.25 -29.74 10.18
C ILE A 60 18.38 -30.91 9.70
N GLN A 61 18.08 -31.86 10.58
CA GLN A 61 17.17 -32.98 10.30
C GLN A 61 15.73 -32.46 10.13
N ARG A 62 15.44 -31.83 9.00
CA ARG A 62 14.08 -31.44 8.61
C ARG A 62 13.50 -32.52 7.72
N LYS A 63 12.20 -32.80 7.87
CA LYS A 63 11.48 -33.65 6.92
C LYS A 63 11.51 -33.06 5.49
N GLU A 64 11.49 -31.74 5.39
CA GLU A 64 11.53 -31.00 4.13
C GLU A 64 12.45 -29.78 4.25
N HIS A 65 13.17 -29.46 3.17
CA HIS A 65 14.03 -28.29 3.12
C HIS A 65 13.20 -27.00 3.12
N LEU A 66 13.59 -26.04 3.97
CA LEU A 66 12.99 -24.71 4.00
C LEU A 66 13.26 -23.99 2.68
N LYS A 67 12.21 -23.42 2.08
CA LYS A 67 12.33 -22.53 0.93
C LYS A 67 12.09 -21.08 1.37
N VAL A 68 12.87 -20.17 0.83
CA VAL A 68 12.68 -18.72 1.05
C VAL A 68 12.43 -18.06 -0.30
N VAL A 69 11.37 -17.26 -0.36
CA VAL A 69 11.04 -16.41 -1.50
C VAL A 69 11.13 -14.96 -1.03
N VAL A 70 11.83 -14.12 -1.78
CA VAL A 70 11.91 -12.68 -1.52
C VAL A 70 11.20 -11.96 -2.66
N MET A 71 10.16 -11.22 -2.34
CA MET A 71 9.38 -10.43 -3.30
C MET A 71 9.72 -8.95 -3.16
N SER A 72 9.86 -8.26 -4.30
CA SER A 72 10.20 -6.85 -4.38
C SER A 72 9.56 -6.22 -5.62
N ALA A 73 9.04 -5.00 -5.49
CA ALA A 73 8.52 -4.23 -6.60
C ALA A 73 9.61 -3.45 -7.37
N THR A 74 10.81 -3.32 -6.80
CA THR A 74 11.90 -2.52 -7.38
C THR A 74 12.98 -3.38 -8.05
N LEU A 75 13.69 -2.76 -9.00
CA LEU A 75 14.66 -3.38 -9.92
C LEU A 75 16.00 -3.78 -9.28
N ASP A 76 16.21 -3.57 -7.98
CA ASP A 76 17.49 -3.89 -7.32
C ASP A 76 17.64 -5.38 -6.99
N VAL A 77 17.14 -6.22 -7.89
CA VAL A 77 17.03 -7.68 -7.74
C VAL A 77 18.41 -8.34 -7.80
N GLU A 78 19.35 -7.73 -8.51
CA GLU A 78 20.74 -8.21 -8.59
C GLU A 78 21.42 -8.21 -7.21
N LYS A 79 21.20 -7.18 -6.39
CA LYS A 79 21.77 -7.12 -5.03
C LYS A 79 21.19 -8.20 -4.14
N PHE A 80 19.88 -8.44 -4.22
CA PHE A 80 19.23 -9.52 -3.47
C PHE A 80 19.73 -10.89 -3.93
N SER A 81 19.82 -11.12 -5.24
CA SER A 81 20.36 -12.37 -5.80
C SER A 81 21.78 -12.61 -5.30
N ALA A 82 22.67 -11.62 -5.44
CA ALA A 82 24.05 -11.72 -4.96
C ALA A 82 24.13 -11.97 -3.44
N PHE A 83 23.30 -11.28 -2.66
CA PHE A 83 23.23 -11.46 -1.21
C PHE A 83 22.85 -12.90 -0.84
N PHE A 84 21.89 -13.51 -1.55
CA PHE A 84 21.45 -14.90 -1.34
C PHE A 84 22.23 -15.94 -2.16
N GLY A 85 23.48 -15.63 -2.54
CA GLY A 85 24.36 -16.60 -3.20
C GLY A 85 24.07 -16.81 -4.69
N ASN A 86 23.71 -15.73 -5.39
CA ASN A 86 23.29 -15.72 -6.80
C ASN A 86 22.05 -16.59 -7.05
N CYS A 87 21.04 -16.47 -6.19
CA CYS A 87 19.80 -17.22 -6.33
C CYS A 87 19.03 -16.86 -7.61
N SER A 88 18.17 -17.77 -8.06
CA SER A 88 17.35 -17.58 -9.27
C SER A 88 16.39 -16.39 -9.12
N VAL A 89 16.33 -15.55 -10.14
CA VAL A 89 15.43 -14.40 -10.23
C VAL A 89 14.29 -14.72 -11.18
N VAL A 90 13.06 -14.43 -10.76
CA VAL A 90 11.87 -14.50 -11.59
C VAL A 90 11.28 -13.10 -11.68
N GLU A 91 11.25 -12.53 -12.89
CA GLU A 91 10.66 -11.22 -13.14
C GLU A 91 9.25 -11.39 -13.71
N ILE A 92 8.27 -10.74 -13.10
CA ILE A 92 6.90 -10.71 -13.59
C ILE A 92 6.74 -9.43 -14.42
N PRO A 93 6.45 -9.51 -15.73
CA PRO A 93 6.31 -8.33 -16.55
C PRO A 93 5.14 -7.48 -16.08
N GLY A 94 5.44 -6.26 -15.61
CA GLY A 94 4.42 -5.29 -15.24
C GLY A 94 3.72 -4.70 -16.46
N ARG A 95 2.42 -4.40 -16.33
CA ARG A 95 1.71 -3.54 -17.30
C ARG A 95 1.78 -2.11 -16.77
N LYS A 96 2.62 -1.28 -17.38
CA LYS A 96 2.63 0.16 -17.09
C LYS A 96 1.69 0.84 -18.07
N TYR A 97 0.64 1.47 -17.54
CA TYR A 97 -0.18 2.41 -18.31
C TYR A 97 0.49 3.77 -18.29
N LEU A 98 0.32 4.55 -19.37
CA LEU A 98 0.87 5.89 -19.45
C LEU A 98 0.10 6.79 -18.47
N VAL A 99 0.82 7.41 -17.54
CA VAL A 99 0.26 8.36 -16.56
C VAL A 99 0.73 9.75 -16.94
N GLU A 100 -0.21 10.69 -17.07
CA GLU A 100 0.11 12.11 -17.27
C GLU A 100 0.41 12.74 -15.91
N GLU A 101 1.55 13.44 -15.81
CA GLU A 101 1.98 14.12 -14.60
C GLU A 101 1.73 15.63 -14.73
N ILE A 102 0.98 16.21 -13.80
CA ILE A 102 0.66 17.63 -13.76
C ILE A 102 1.22 18.21 -12.46
N PHE A 103 2.13 19.19 -12.58
CA PHE A 103 2.73 19.88 -11.44
C PHE A 103 2.04 21.22 -11.19
N CYS A 104 1.36 21.35 -10.06
CA CYS A 104 0.69 22.59 -9.66
C CYS A 104 1.68 23.52 -8.93
N ASN A 105 1.74 24.79 -9.33
CA ASN A 105 2.53 25.84 -8.65
C ASN A 105 1.78 26.48 -7.48
N ALA A 106 0.85 25.76 -6.86
CA ALA A 106 -0.10 26.31 -5.89
C ALA A 106 0.47 26.45 -4.46
N LEU A 107 1.55 25.73 -4.15
CA LEU A 107 2.19 25.72 -2.83
C LEU A 107 3.64 26.18 -2.96
N GLY A 108 4.03 27.19 -2.17
CA GLY A 108 5.41 27.65 -2.09
C GLY A 108 6.14 27.10 -0.86
N PRO A 109 7.47 27.32 -0.74
CA PRO A 109 8.27 26.91 0.41
C PRO A 109 7.78 27.47 1.75
N ARG A 110 7.03 28.58 1.72
CA ARG A 110 6.47 29.24 2.91
C ARG A 110 5.18 28.59 3.41
N ASP A 111 4.51 27.82 2.56
CA ASP A 111 3.24 27.14 2.86
C ASP A 111 3.45 25.75 3.47
N ALA A 112 4.69 25.25 3.46
CA ALA A 112 5.07 23.92 3.96
C ALA A 112 4.73 23.69 5.45
N ASN A 113 4.68 24.76 6.26
CA ASN A 113 4.35 24.68 7.69
C ASN A 113 2.87 24.94 7.98
N ASN A 114 2.03 25.14 6.97
CA ASN A 114 0.61 25.44 7.13
C ASN A 114 -0.26 24.34 6.52
N SER A 115 -1.48 24.19 7.02
CA SER A 115 -2.54 23.35 6.45
C SER A 115 -3.03 23.77 5.05
N ALA A 116 -2.30 24.65 4.36
CA ALA A 116 -2.61 25.14 3.02
C ALA A 116 -2.64 24.00 1.98
N PHE A 117 -1.76 23.01 2.13
CA PHE A 117 -1.76 21.83 1.26
C PHE A 117 -3.08 21.05 1.34
N ILE A 118 -3.73 20.98 2.52
CA ILE A 118 -5.02 20.32 2.66
C ILE A 118 -6.08 21.04 1.81
N THR A 119 -6.13 22.37 1.90
CA THR A 119 -7.09 23.17 1.11
C THR A 119 -6.88 23.02 -0.38
N GLU A 120 -5.62 23.01 -0.83
CA GLU A 120 -5.29 22.82 -2.24
C GLU A 120 -5.57 21.38 -2.71
N THR A 121 -5.26 20.38 -1.90
CA THR A 121 -5.62 18.98 -2.17
C THR A 121 -7.12 18.82 -2.36
N VAL A 122 -7.94 19.41 -1.49
CA VAL A 122 -9.40 19.40 -1.62
C VAL A 122 -9.83 20.09 -2.92
N ARG A 123 -9.21 21.22 -3.27
CA ARG A 123 -9.51 21.94 -4.52
C ARG A 123 -9.20 21.10 -5.75
N VAL A 124 -8.01 20.53 -5.83
CA VAL A 124 -7.57 19.70 -6.96
C VAL A 124 -8.43 18.44 -7.07
N THR A 125 -8.75 17.80 -5.95
CA THR A 125 -9.64 16.63 -5.91
C THR A 125 -11.01 16.94 -6.50
N LEU A 126 -11.59 18.09 -6.15
CA LEU A 126 -12.87 18.54 -6.71
C LEU A 126 -12.76 18.92 -8.18
N ASP A 127 -11.67 19.56 -8.61
CA ASP A 127 -11.43 19.85 -10.02
C ASP A 127 -11.39 18.57 -10.86
N VAL A 128 -10.69 17.53 -10.39
CA VAL A 128 -10.68 16.20 -11.01
C VAL A 128 -12.08 15.57 -11.00
N HIS A 129 -12.84 15.69 -9.91
CA HIS A 129 -14.21 15.19 -9.82
C HIS A 129 -15.16 15.86 -10.84
N LEU A 130 -15.07 17.18 -10.96
CA LEU A 130 -15.94 17.97 -11.84
C LEU A 130 -15.55 17.87 -13.31
N ASN A 131 -14.25 17.92 -13.61
CA ASN A 131 -13.74 18.09 -14.99
C ASN A 131 -13.05 16.85 -15.58
N GLY A 132 -12.62 15.91 -14.73
CA GLY A 132 -11.90 14.70 -15.11
C GLY A 132 -12.81 13.61 -15.69
N SER A 133 -12.21 12.68 -16.44
CA SER A 133 -12.89 11.50 -16.97
C SER A 133 -13.32 10.53 -15.87
N ALA A 134 -14.18 9.56 -16.20
CA ALA A 134 -14.50 8.44 -15.35
C ALA A 134 -13.25 7.76 -14.76
N GLY A 135 -13.38 7.30 -13.52
CA GLY A 135 -12.32 6.68 -12.73
C GLY A 135 -12.36 7.13 -11.28
N ASP A 136 -11.83 6.31 -10.39
CA ASP A 136 -11.72 6.62 -8.98
C ASP A 136 -10.56 7.58 -8.69
N ILE A 137 -10.63 8.29 -7.57
CA ILE A 137 -9.62 9.25 -7.13
C ILE A 137 -8.86 8.69 -5.92
N LEU A 138 -7.53 8.69 -5.98
CA LEU A 138 -6.68 8.36 -4.84
C LEU A 138 -5.86 9.59 -4.44
N VAL A 139 -6.05 10.04 -3.20
CA VAL A 139 -5.41 11.22 -2.62
C VAL A 139 -4.44 10.78 -1.53
N PHE A 140 -3.22 11.30 -1.55
CA PHE A 140 -2.21 11.04 -0.52
C PHE A 140 -2.05 12.22 0.44
N LEU A 141 -2.16 11.95 1.75
CA LEU A 141 -1.92 12.90 2.84
C LEU A 141 -1.04 12.27 3.93
N THR A 142 -0.50 13.11 4.81
CA THR A 142 0.57 12.73 5.75
C THR A 142 0.10 11.93 6.97
N GLY A 143 -1.13 12.15 7.42
CA GLY A 143 -1.59 11.58 8.69
C GLY A 143 -3.10 11.64 8.87
N GLN A 144 -3.54 11.02 9.97
CA GLN A 144 -4.96 10.90 10.30
C GLN A 144 -5.66 12.25 10.38
N SER A 145 -5.08 13.22 11.10
CA SER A 145 -5.71 14.53 11.31
C SER A 145 -5.89 15.30 10.00
N GLU A 146 -4.92 15.19 9.08
CA GLU A 146 -5.00 15.79 7.76
C GLU A 146 -6.06 15.11 6.89
N ILE A 147 -6.12 13.77 6.93
CA ILE A 147 -7.10 12.97 6.19
C ILE A 147 -8.52 13.30 6.64
N GLU A 148 -8.79 13.27 7.94
CA GLU A 148 -10.13 13.55 8.49
C GLU A 148 -10.59 14.96 8.10
N ARG A 149 -9.69 15.95 8.21
CA ARG A 149 -9.97 17.33 7.81
C ARG A 149 -10.23 17.47 6.31
N ALA A 150 -9.47 16.78 5.47
CA ALA A 150 -9.68 16.78 4.03
C ALA A 150 -11.03 16.15 3.66
N CYS A 151 -11.37 15.00 4.27
CA CYS A 151 -12.65 14.33 4.08
C CYS A 151 -13.83 15.20 4.47
N GLU A 152 -13.75 15.90 5.61
CA GLU A 152 -14.79 16.83 6.06
C GLU A 152 -15.01 17.97 5.04
N LEU A 153 -13.92 18.61 4.59
CA LEU A 153 -13.98 19.69 3.60
C LEU A 153 -14.48 19.22 2.23
N LEU A 154 -14.08 18.00 1.81
CA LEU A 154 -14.58 17.38 0.59
C LEU A 154 -16.08 17.12 0.69
N PHE A 155 -16.54 16.56 1.82
CA PHE A 155 -17.95 16.27 2.04
C PHE A 155 -18.80 17.54 1.97
N GLN A 156 -18.43 18.58 2.73
CA GLN A 156 -19.13 19.87 2.74
C GLN A 156 -19.23 20.51 1.35
N LYS A 157 -18.17 20.42 0.55
CA LYS A 157 -18.16 20.96 -0.81
C LYS A 157 -18.93 20.08 -1.79
N ALA A 158 -18.85 18.76 -1.65
CA ALA A 158 -19.55 17.80 -2.50
C ALA A 158 -21.07 17.91 -2.37
N GLU A 159 -21.59 18.24 -1.17
CA GLU A 159 -23.02 18.49 -0.94
C GLU A 159 -23.56 19.72 -1.70
N MET A 160 -22.69 20.64 -2.11
CA MET A 160 -23.07 21.86 -2.83
C MET A 160 -23.03 21.70 -4.36
N ILE A 161 -22.54 20.57 -4.88
CA ILE A 161 -22.38 20.35 -6.32
C ILE A 161 -23.73 20.03 -6.97
N ASP A 162 -24.11 20.80 -7.98
CA ASP A 162 -25.18 20.40 -8.88
C ASP A 162 -24.63 19.51 -10.01
N TYR A 163 -24.75 18.19 -9.82
CA TYR A 163 -24.29 17.17 -10.77
C TYR A 163 -24.91 17.31 -12.18
N ARG A 164 -26.01 18.04 -12.35
CA ARG A 164 -26.61 18.27 -13.66
C ARG A 164 -25.92 19.38 -14.45
N PHE A 165 -25.18 20.27 -13.81
CA PHE A 165 -24.59 21.44 -14.49
C PHE A 165 -23.09 21.54 -14.29
N GLU A 166 -22.56 21.09 -13.16
CA GLU A 166 -21.16 21.30 -12.79
C GLU A 166 -20.26 20.12 -13.15
N VAL A 167 -20.78 18.90 -13.18
CA VAL A 167 -20.00 17.69 -13.51
C VAL A 167 -20.03 17.46 -15.01
N ARG A 168 -18.85 17.41 -15.63
CA ARG A 168 -18.67 17.19 -17.07
C ARG A 168 -19.04 15.77 -17.49
N ASP A 169 -18.68 14.78 -16.66
CA ASP A 169 -19.01 13.38 -16.89
C ASP A 169 -20.45 13.09 -16.45
N ARG A 170 -21.33 12.84 -17.42
CA ARG A 170 -22.75 12.57 -17.20
C ARG A 170 -23.03 11.20 -16.59
N SER A 171 -22.03 10.32 -16.57
CA SER A 171 -22.12 9.02 -15.89
C SER A 171 -21.94 9.13 -14.38
N VAL A 172 -21.49 10.29 -13.87
CA VAL A 172 -21.23 10.51 -12.44
C VAL A 172 -22.33 11.36 -11.81
N ASP A 173 -22.96 10.85 -10.76
CA ASP A 173 -24.04 11.51 -10.00
C ASP A 173 -23.75 11.63 -8.49
N GLY A 174 -22.57 11.19 -8.04
CA GLY A 174 -22.13 11.34 -6.66
C GLY A 174 -20.64 11.10 -6.45
N LEU A 175 -20.19 11.42 -5.23
CA LEU A 175 -18.82 11.23 -4.76
C LEU A 175 -18.84 10.48 -3.42
N LEU A 176 -18.24 9.30 -3.37
CA LEU A 176 -18.05 8.51 -2.16
C LEU A 176 -16.65 8.76 -1.59
N ILE A 177 -16.57 9.43 -0.44
CA ILE A 177 -15.31 9.82 0.19
C ILE A 177 -14.97 8.80 1.29
N LEU A 178 -13.79 8.17 1.22
CA LEU A 178 -13.35 7.13 2.16
C LEU A 178 -11.96 7.45 2.72
N PRO A 179 -11.77 7.55 4.05
CA PRO A 179 -10.45 7.68 4.64
C PRO A 179 -9.73 6.33 4.69
N LEU A 180 -8.39 6.34 4.61
CA LEU A 180 -7.54 5.17 4.83
C LEU A 180 -6.23 5.52 5.56
N TYR A 181 -6.13 5.14 6.84
CA TYR A 181 -4.93 5.29 7.65
C TYR A 181 -4.75 4.13 8.64
N GLY A 182 -3.52 3.92 9.13
CA GLY A 182 -3.11 2.66 9.78
C GLY A 182 -3.81 2.33 11.10
N CYS A 183 -4.33 3.32 11.82
CA CYS A 183 -5.06 3.12 13.08
C CYS A 183 -6.54 2.74 12.89
N MET A 184 -7.04 2.67 11.65
CA MET A 184 -8.45 2.33 11.40
C MET A 184 -8.76 0.86 11.70
N PRO A 185 -9.97 0.54 12.20
CA PRO A 185 -10.45 -0.83 12.30
C PRO A 185 -10.45 -1.55 10.94
N THR A 186 -10.11 -2.84 10.94
CA THR A 186 -10.01 -3.66 9.72
C THR A 186 -11.29 -3.64 8.87
N ASP A 187 -12.46 -3.64 9.50
CA ASP A 187 -13.74 -3.63 8.77
C ASP A 187 -13.96 -2.31 8.02
N GLN A 188 -13.46 -1.19 8.55
CA GLN A 188 -13.51 0.10 7.86
C GLN A 188 -12.48 0.16 6.73
N GLN A 189 -11.26 -0.34 6.96
CA GLN A 189 -10.24 -0.45 5.89
C GLN A 189 -10.71 -1.34 4.75
N ARG A 190 -11.61 -2.29 4.98
CA ARG A 190 -12.15 -3.13 3.89
C ARG A 190 -13.12 -2.40 2.97
N GLN A 191 -13.70 -1.27 3.40
CA GLN A 191 -14.69 -0.55 2.61
C GLN A 191 -14.11 0.05 1.33
N ILE A 192 -12.81 0.38 1.29
CA ILE A 192 -12.16 0.93 0.09
C ILE A 192 -12.08 -0.07 -1.09
N PHE A 193 -12.15 -1.38 -0.80
CA PHE A 193 -12.16 -2.45 -1.81
C PHE A 193 -13.56 -2.73 -2.36
N VAL A 194 -14.61 -2.18 -1.74
CA VAL A 194 -15.98 -2.36 -2.22
C VAL A 194 -16.17 -1.43 -3.41
N SER A 195 -16.66 -1.97 -4.53
CA SER A 195 -17.01 -1.16 -5.69
C SER A 195 -18.10 -0.16 -5.31
N PRO A 196 -17.98 1.12 -5.73
CA PRO A 196 -19.03 2.09 -5.47
C PRO A 196 -20.31 1.72 -6.23
N PRO A 197 -21.49 2.20 -5.76
CA PRO A 197 -22.72 2.06 -6.54
C PRO A 197 -22.58 2.67 -7.95
N PRO A 198 -23.36 2.21 -8.93
CA PRO A 198 -23.35 2.79 -10.28
C PRO A 198 -23.63 4.30 -10.21
N GLY A 199 -22.84 5.09 -10.93
CA GLY A 199 -22.94 6.55 -10.93
C GLY A 199 -22.06 7.25 -9.89
N ILE A 200 -21.59 6.53 -8.88
CA ILE A 200 -20.82 7.12 -7.80
C ILE A 200 -19.33 6.96 -8.05
N ARG A 201 -18.60 8.08 -8.10
CA ARG A 201 -17.14 8.07 -8.12
C ARG A 201 -16.59 7.83 -6.72
N LYS A 202 -15.63 6.92 -6.54
CA LYS A 202 -14.97 6.71 -5.24
C LYS A 202 -13.75 7.63 -5.14
N CYS A 203 -13.59 8.27 -3.99
CA CYS A 203 -12.43 9.08 -3.63
C CYS A 203 -11.84 8.58 -2.33
N VAL A 204 -10.67 7.93 -2.41
CA VAL A 204 -9.96 7.41 -1.25
C VAL A 204 -8.90 8.41 -0.83
N VAL A 205 -8.93 8.86 0.42
CA VAL A 205 -7.95 9.78 1.01
C VAL A 205 -7.09 8.99 1.98
N SER A 206 -5.83 8.74 1.61
CA SER A 206 -4.96 7.77 2.27
C SER A 206 -3.59 8.32 2.67
N THR A 207 -2.94 7.66 3.63
CA THR A 207 -1.49 7.75 3.80
C THR A 207 -0.76 6.90 2.75
N ASN A 208 0.54 6.69 2.90
CA ASN A 208 1.34 5.79 2.06
C ASN A 208 0.89 4.31 2.10
N ILE A 209 -0.09 3.93 2.93
CA ILE A 209 -0.61 2.55 2.99
C ILE A 209 -1.18 2.12 1.62
N ALA A 210 -1.81 3.02 0.88
CA ALA A 210 -2.32 2.74 -0.46
C ALA A 210 -1.23 2.78 -1.56
N ALA A 211 0.00 3.18 -1.23
CA ALA A 211 1.08 3.31 -2.23
C ALA A 211 1.84 2.00 -2.42
N THR A 212 2.12 1.28 -1.33
CA THR A 212 2.98 0.08 -1.36
C THR A 212 2.23 -1.18 -0.97
N SER A 213 1.37 -1.10 0.06
CA SER A 213 0.83 -2.31 0.68
C SER A 213 -0.46 -2.85 0.06
N LEU A 214 -1.20 -2.03 -0.70
CA LEU A 214 -2.54 -2.37 -1.20
C LEU A 214 -2.79 -1.77 -2.58
N THR A 215 -3.45 -2.52 -3.46
CA THR A 215 -3.97 -1.99 -4.73
C THR A 215 -5.48 -1.81 -4.62
N ILE A 216 -5.98 -0.62 -4.98
CA ILE A 216 -7.41 -0.32 -5.01
C ILE A 216 -7.84 -0.35 -6.48
N ASP A 217 -8.76 -1.24 -6.82
CA ASP A 217 -9.33 -1.29 -8.17
C ASP A 217 -10.20 -0.03 -8.41
N GLY A 218 -10.03 0.58 -9.59
CA GLY A 218 -10.67 1.82 -10.03
C GLY A 218 -10.53 2.07 -11.53
#